data_AF-A0A2S6I023-F1
#
_entry.id   AF-A0A2S6I023-F1
#
_cell.length_a   1.000
_cell.length_b   1.000
_cell.length_c   1.000
_cell.angle_alpha   90.00
_cell.angle_beta   90.00
_cell.angle_gamma   90.00
#
_symmetry.space_group_name_H-M   'P 1'
#
loop_
_entity.id
_entity.type
_entity.pdbx_description
1 polymer ?
#
loop_
_entity_poly.entity_id
_entity_poly.type
_entity_poly.pdbx_seq_one_letter_code
_entity_poly.pdbx_strand_id
1 'polypeptide(L)'
;MNSGTYRLLFAFLFLQHCVDPVVPEYDYATGFLLVEGSIVAGEGSSNVTIRRSALSFGAYRLDPVGEAQVFSVAEDGAEDTWQNTGNPGEFVPPPGFLPLPGQSYFLRIQLASGEVIESEPELIPPPVPIDDIRVTFEQEAYFSSSRDRFVPAFTLLANFQGPSTQDNFYQFTYRTWSQISICATCYNSVYRNGQCVKTPSSSGVDRYDYSCSEPCWAISNGDAFALVSDELNPDGTFSSVPAARIDFVGSGKLLAELQLRTITRKAHQYFTVLEDLTEGSAGLNAPLPAPLYGNLTDKSELNTPVLGFISGSSVRTRRILWNRDSTDGEPLFLIPPPVYEPVSPAPPSAPCDGPNRTNQEPAGWNA
;
A
#
# COMPACT_ATOMS: atom_id res chain seq x y z
N MET A 1 -2.58 49.78 -56.93
CA MET A 1 -3.40 48.94 -56.03
C MET A 1 -2.47 48.05 -55.21
N ASN A 2 -2.88 47.72 -53.98
CA ASN A 2 -2.21 46.85 -52.99
C ASN A 2 -1.28 47.54 -51.96
N SER A 3 -1.87 48.48 -51.20
CA SER A 3 -1.38 48.90 -49.86
C SER A 3 -2.31 48.36 -48.74
N GLY A 4 -3.01 47.25 -49.01
CA GLY A 4 -4.05 46.70 -48.13
C GLY A 4 -3.66 45.43 -47.36
N THR A 5 -2.61 44.72 -47.78
CA THR A 5 -2.31 43.37 -47.26
C THR A 5 -1.31 43.34 -46.10
N TYR A 6 -0.55 44.41 -45.86
CA TYR A 6 0.44 44.43 -44.77
C TYR A 6 -0.13 44.88 -43.41
N ARG A 7 -1.32 45.51 -43.37
CA ARG A 7 -1.94 45.94 -42.10
C ARG A 7 -2.68 44.82 -41.36
N LEU A 8 -3.02 43.72 -42.03
CA LEU A 8 -3.66 42.56 -41.40
C LEU A 8 -2.66 41.55 -40.81
N LEU A 9 -1.40 41.55 -41.26
CA LEU A 9 -0.39 40.63 -40.74
C LEU A 9 0.24 41.09 -39.42
N PHE A 10 0.12 42.38 -39.08
CA PHE A 10 0.73 42.95 -37.86
C PHE A 10 -0.20 42.92 -36.64
N ALA A 11 -1.49 42.61 -36.83
CA ALA A 11 -2.48 42.54 -35.74
C ALA A 11 -2.56 41.16 -35.07
N PHE A 12 -1.92 40.13 -35.64
CA PHE A 12 -1.96 38.76 -35.10
C PHE A 12 -0.77 38.42 -34.20
N LEU A 13 0.17 39.36 -34.00
CA LEU A 13 1.43 39.12 -33.29
C LEU A 13 1.43 39.50 -31.80
N PHE A 14 0.29 39.97 -31.25
CA PHE A 14 0.20 40.47 -29.86
C PHE A 14 -0.54 39.56 -28.88
N LEU A 15 -0.93 38.34 -29.28
CA LEU A 15 -1.60 37.38 -28.38
C LEU A 15 -0.68 36.25 -27.87
N GLN A 16 0.64 36.44 -27.95
CA GLN A 16 1.63 35.55 -27.33
C GLN A 16 1.90 35.99 -25.88
N HIS A 17 0.89 35.95 -25.01
CA HIS A 17 1.12 36.06 -23.57
C HIS A 17 1.30 34.66 -23.01
N CYS A 18 2.56 34.22 -22.92
CA CYS A 18 2.90 33.11 -22.03
C CYS A 18 2.68 33.61 -20.60
N VAL A 19 1.80 32.96 -19.85
CA VAL A 19 1.70 33.17 -18.40
C VAL A 19 2.93 32.53 -17.80
N ASP A 20 3.81 33.33 -17.20
CA ASP A 20 4.91 32.77 -16.42
C ASP A 20 4.32 31.96 -15.27
N PRO A 21 4.66 30.67 -15.14
CA PRO A 21 4.18 29.86 -14.03
C PRO A 21 4.67 30.49 -12.72
N VAL A 22 3.73 30.78 -11.82
CA VAL A 22 4.06 31.18 -10.46
C VAL A 22 4.77 30.00 -9.81
N VAL A 23 6.04 30.17 -9.45
CA VAL A 23 6.77 29.17 -8.67
C VAL A 23 6.19 29.20 -7.26
N PRO A 24 5.55 28.12 -6.79
CA PRO A 24 5.04 28.09 -5.43
C PRO A 24 6.20 28.24 -4.43
N GLU A 25 6.09 29.22 -3.54
CA GLU A 25 6.94 29.32 -2.35
C GLU A 25 6.35 28.39 -1.29
N TYR A 26 7.03 27.28 -1.01
CA TYR A 26 6.63 26.34 0.03
C TYR A 26 7.24 26.75 1.37
N ASP A 27 6.40 27.00 2.37
CA ASP A 27 6.86 27.09 3.75
C ASP A 27 7.02 25.68 4.32
N TYR A 28 8.26 25.36 4.64
CA TYR A 28 8.65 24.00 4.96
C TYR A 28 8.58 23.77 6.48
N ALA A 29 7.41 23.33 6.95
CA ALA A 29 7.23 22.89 8.33
C ALA A 29 7.84 21.50 8.57
N THR A 30 8.82 21.41 9.48
CA THR A 30 9.44 20.15 9.92
C THR A 30 9.09 19.84 11.37
N GLY A 31 9.28 18.59 11.79
CA GLY A 31 9.03 18.16 13.16
C GLY A 31 7.60 17.69 13.45
N PHE A 32 6.70 17.76 12.45
CA PHE A 32 5.36 17.16 12.56
C PHE A 32 5.44 15.63 12.57
N LEU A 33 4.44 15.00 13.17
CA LEU A 33 4.28 13.54 13.18
C LEU A 33 3.31 13.11 12.08
N LEU A 34 3.64 11.99 11.42
CA LEU A 34 2.72 11.24 10.57
C LEU A 34 2.42 9.91 11.27
N VAL A 35 1.16 9.70 11.63
CA VAL A 35 0.69 8.51 12.32
C VAL A 35 -0.42 7.87 11.50
N GLU A 36 -0.15 6.69 10.95
CA GLU A 36 -1.07 5.97 10.06
C GLU A 36 -1.28 4.56 10.60
N GLY A 37 -2.54 4.16 10.77
CA GLY A 37 -2.81 2.83 11.31
C GLY A 37 -4.27 2.43 11.24
N SER A 38 -4.52 1.18 11.61
CA SER A 38 -5.87 0.64 11.69
C SER A 38 -6.03 -0.33 12.85
N ILE A 39 -7.21 -0.28 13.47
CA ILE A 39 -7.72 -1.26 14.42
C ILE A 39 -8.73 -2.10 13.65
N VAL A 40 -8.40 -3.37 13.48
CA VAL A 40 -9.05 -4.27 12.53
C VAL A 40 -9.69 -5.45 13.26
N ALA A 41 -11.00 -5.60 13.10
CA ALA A 41 -11.75 -6.77 13.56
C ALA A 41 -11.91 -7.81 12.44
N GLY A 42 -11.72 -9.10 12.77
CA GLY A 42 -11.91 -10.21 11.83
C GLY A 42 -10.61 -10.73 11.23
N GLU A 43 -10.59 -10.95 9.92
CA GLU A 43 -9.52 -11.69 9.21
C GLU A 43 -8.32 -10.82 8.78
N GLY A 44 -8.28 -9.56 9.21
CA GLY A 44 -7.18 -8.63 8.94
C GLY A 44 -6.26 -8.42 10.14
N SER A 45 -5.15 -7.71 9.92
CA SER A 45 -4.19 -7.35 10.96
C SER A 45 -4.27 -5.87 11.30
N SER A 46 -4.25 -5.55 12.59
CA SER A 46 -4.09 -4.17 13.07
C SER A 46 -2.61 -3.78 13.10
N ASN A 47 -2.29 -2.56 12.72
CA ASN A 47 -0.95 -1.99 12.84
C ASN A 47 -1.01 -0.46 12.89
N VAL A 48 0.08 0.15 13.35
CA VAL A 48 0.28 1.59 13.28
C VAL A 48 1.73 1.88 12.98
N THR A 49 1.94 2.87 12.11
CA THR A 49 3.25 3.40 11.76
C THR A 49 3.35 4.83 12.26
N ILE A 50 4.48 5.15 12.91
CA ILE A 50 4.77 6.48 13.47
C ILE A 50 6.06 6.98 12.84
N ARG A 51 5.97 8.12 12.15
CA ARG A 51 7.11 8.80 11.54
C ARG A 51 7.14 10.28 11.92
N ARG A 52 8.33 10.88 11.93
CA ARG A 52 8.52 12.32 12.14
C ARG A 52 9.14 12.93 10.89
N SER A 53 8.64 14.09 10.50
CA SER A 53 9.22 14.83 9.38
C SER A 53 10.55 15.47 9.78
N ALA A 54 11.53 15.30 8.91
CA ALA A 54 12.86 15.90 9.01
C ALA A 54 13.25 16.48 7.65
N LEU A 55 14.10 17.50 7.68
CA LEU A 55 14.74 18.02 6.48
C LEU A 55 16.20 17.56 6.47
N SER A 56 16.59 16.84 5.42
CA SER A 56 17.95 16.34 5.25
C SER A 56 18.43 16.68 3.84
N PHE A 57 19.52 17.44 3.73
CA PHE A 57 20.10 17.90 2.46
C PHE A 57 19.08 18.62 1.54
N GLY A 58 18.15 19.38 2.12
CA GLY A 58 17.11 20.09 1.37
C GLY A 58 15.97 19.20 0.86
N ALA A 59 15.94 17.92 1.23
CA ALA A 59 14.85 17.00 0.93
C ALA A 59 14.06 16.64 2.20
N TYR A 60 12.74 16.54 2.05
CA TYR A 60 11.88 16.02 3.10
C TYR A 60 12.09 14.53 3.28
N ARG A 61 12.16 14.11 4.54
CA ARG A 61 12.22 12.71 4.95
C ARG A 61 11.25 12.48 6.09
N LEU A 62 10.65 11.29 6.10
CA LEU A 62 9.86 10.78 7.21
C LEU A 62 10.70 9.72 7.93
N ASP A 63 11.24 10.09 9.09
CA ASP A 63 12.07 9.20 9.90
C ASP A 63 11.20 8.40 10.87
N PRO A 64 11.40 7.07 10.98
CA PRO A 64 10.61 6.25 11.88
C PRO A 64 10.87 6.58 13.35
N VAL A 65 9.81 6.61 14.16
CA VAL A 65 9.90 6.86 15.61
C VAL A 65 9.83 5.54 16.36
N GLY A 66 10.99 4.98 16.72
CA GLY A 66 11.08 3.68 17.39
C GLY A 66 10.70 3.68 18.88
N GLU A 67 10.95 4.79 19.58
CA GLU A 67 10.74 4.90 21.02
C GLU A 67 9.36 5.53 21.32
N ALA A 68 8.32 4.70 21.31
CA ALA A 68 6.96 5.10 21.65
C ALA A 68 6.27 4.01 22.48
N GLN A 69 5.41 4.42 23.40
CA GLN A 69 4.42 3.54 24.03
C GLN A 69 3.09 3.75 23.32
N VAL A 70 2.50 2.67 22.81
CA VAL A 70 1.30 2.72 21.99
C VAL A 70 0.22 1.86 22.64
N PHE A 71 -0.97 2.42 22.78
CA PHE A 71 -2.13 1.79 23.40
C PHE A 71 -3.35 1.96 22.51
N SER A 72 -4.14 0.91 22.36
CA SER A 72 -5.54 1.05 21.94
C SER A 72 -6.43 1.04 23.17
N VAL A 73 -7.39 1.96 23.22
CA VAL A 73 -8.32 2.12 24.33
C VAL A 73 -9.75 1.92 23.83
N ALA A 74 -10.46 0.98 24.43
CA ALA A 74 -11.86 0.67 24.12
C ALA A 74 -12.82 1.63 24.83
N GLU A 75 -14.08 1.65 24.41
CA GLU A 75 -15.14 2.49 24.98
C GLU A 75 -15.39 2.24 26.49
N ASP A 76 -15.14 1.03 26.97
CA ASP A 76 -15.25 0.67 28.40
C ASP A 76 -14.00 1.03 29.22
N GLY A 77 -12.98 1.59 28.57
CA GLY A 77 -11.71 1.99 29.18
C GLY A 77 -10.66 0.86 29.25
N ALA A 78 -10.94 -0.32 28.69
CA ALA A 78 -9.92 -1.36 28.57
C ALA A 78 -8.78 -0.88 27.65
N GLU A 79 -7.54 -1.14 28.06
CA GLU A 79 -6.33 -0.73 27.33
C GLU A 79 -5.50 -1.95 26.93
N ASP A 80 -5.10 -2.00 25.66
CA ASP A 80 -4.17 -3.00 25.13
C ASP A 80 -2.87 -2.33 24.69
N THR A 81 -1.74 -2.82 25.19
CA THR A 81 -0.40 -2.29 24.86
C THR A 81 0.18 -2.94 23.61
N TRP A 82 0.52 -2.12 22.63
CA TRP A 82 1.07 -2.55 21.34
C TRP A 82 2.60 -2.68 21.42
N GLN A 83 3.16 -3.54 20.59
CA GLN A 83 4.57 -3.93 20.59
C GLN A 83 5.24 -3.52 19.28
N ASN A 84 6.50 -3.09 19.36
CA ASN A 84 7.31 -2.80 18.18
C ASN A 84 7.66 -4.10 17.43
N THR A 85 7.56 -4.11 16.10
CA THR A 85 7.79 -5.31 15.26
C THR A 85 9.27 -5.67 15.07
N GLY A 86 10.19 -4.90 15.67
CA GLY A 86 11.63 -4.92 15.37
C GLY A 86 12.02 -3.94 14.26
N ASN A 87 11.04 -3.43 13.50
CA ASN A 87 11.20 -2.30 12.60
C ASN A 87 10.89 -0.99 13.36
N PRO A 88 11.82 -0.02 13.42
CA PRO A 88 11.54 1.26 14.06
C PRO A 88 10.28 1.92 13.47
N GLY A 89 9.43 2.46 14.34
CA GLY A 89 8.21 3.16 13.93
C GLY A 89 7.01 2.28 13.64
N GLU A 90 7.13 0.95 13.60
CA GLU A 90 6.01 0.04 13.35
C GLU A 90 5.60 -0.70 14.62
N PHE A 91 4.30 -0.65 14.93
CA PHE A 91 3.72 -1.27 16.12
C PHE A 91 2.52 -2.14 15.76
N VAL A 92 2.40 -3.27 16.43
CA VAL A 92 1.30 -4.24 16.30
C VAL A 92 0.69 -4.52 17.66
N PRO A 93 -0.62 -4.83 17.73
CA PRO A 93 -1.26 -5.17 18.99
C PRO A 93 -0.70 -6.46 19.60
N PRO A 94 -0.95 -6.73 20.89
CA PRO A 94 -0.50 -7.95 21.53
C PRO A 94 -1.20 -9.20 20.95
N PRO A 95 -0.58 -10.39 21.05
CA PRO A 95 -1.24 -11.63 20.66
C PRO A 95 -2.58 -11.81 21.38
N GLY A 96 -3.64 -12.14 20.63
CA GLY A 96 -4.99 -12.31 21.18
C GLY A 96 -5.80 -11.01 21.26
N PHE A 97 -5.28 -9.89 20.77
CA PHE A 97 -6.08 -8.68 20.56
C PHE A 97 -7.22 -8.95 19.57
N LEU A 98 -8.46 -8.80 20.04
CA LEU A 98 -9.68 -9.13 19.30
C LEU A 98 -10.68 -7.97 19.43
N PRO A 99 -10.51 -6.88 18.66
CA PRO A 99 -11.43 -5.77 18.69
C PRO A 99 -12.80 -6.18 18.13
N LEU A 100 -13.86 -5.58 18.66
CA LEU A 100 -15.23 -6.03 18.41
C LEU A 100 -15.99 -5.07 17.48
N PRO A 101 -16.67 -5.57 16.44
CA PRO A 101 -17.59 -4.76 15.66
C PRO A 101 -18.69 -4.16 16.54
N GLY A 102 -19.07 -2.91 16.24
CA GLY A 102 -20.02 -2.12 17.01
C GLY A 102 -19.41 -1.37 18.20
N GLN A 103 -18.13 -1.58 18.52
CA GLN A 103 -17.41 -0.81 19.55
C GLN A 103 -16.51 0.25 18.91
N SER A 104 -16.27 1.32 19.67
CA SER A 104 -15.31 2.36 19.28
C SER A 104 -13.99 2.19 20.04
N TYR A 105 -12.90 2.47 19.34
CA TYR A 105 -11.56 2.46 19.89
C TYR A 105 -10.83 3.74 19.50
N PHE A 106 -9.93 4.21 20.36
CA PHE A 106 -8.96 5.23 19.97
C PHE A 106 -7.54 4.77 20.28
N LEU A 107 -6.57 5.37 19.60
CA LEU A 107 -5.16 5.11 19.84
C LEU A 107 -4.57 6.22 20.73
N ARG A 108 -3.80 5.84 21.74
CA ARG A 108 -2.97 6.74 22.55
C ARG A 108 -1.50 6.38 22.35
N ILE A 109 -0.69 7.39 22.05
CA ILE A 109 0.74 7.25 21.83
C ILE A 109 1.47 8.20 22.78
N GLN A 110 2.43 7.69 23.53
CA GLN A 110 3.32 8.48 24.37
C GLN A 110 4.74 8.37 23.83
N LEU A 111 5.32 9.50 23.43
CA LEU A 111 6.68 9.55 22.91
C LEU A 111 7.68 9.84 24.04
N ALA A 112 8.91 9.34 23.89
CA ALA A 112 9.99 9.61 24.85
C ALA A 112 10.33 11.11 24.97
N SER A 113 10.04 11.89 23.91
CA SER A 113 10.20 13.34 23.89
C SER A 113 9.11 14.12 24.64
N GLY A 114 8.08 13.44 25.15
CA GLY A 114 7.03 14.02 26.01
C GLY A 114 5.72 14.33 25.30
N GLU A 115 5.62 14.20 23.98
CA GLU A 115 4.35 14.31 23.25
C GLU A 115 3.39 13.19 23.64
N VAL A 116 2.10 13.52 23.70
CA VAL A 116 1.02 12.56 23.97
C VAL A 116 -0.01 12.70 22.85
N ILE A 117 0.00 11.78 21.90
CA ILE A 117 -0.88 11.83 20.74
C ILE A 117 -2.09 10.93 20.99
N GLU A 118 -3.29 11.46 20.78
CA GLU A 118 -4.53 10.70 20.84
C GLU A 118 -5.33 10.85 19.56
N SER A 119 -5.89 9.73 19.07
CA SER A 119 -6.91 9.77 18.03
C SER A 119 -8.29 10.07 18.61
N GLU A 120 -9.22 10.53 17.77
CA GLU A 120 -10.65 10.46 18.08
C GLU A 120 -11.09 8.99 18.19
N PRO A 121 -12.12 8.69 19.00
CA PRO A 121 -12.77 7.38 18.98
C PRO A 121 -13.34 7.06 17.60
N GLU A 122 -12.98 5.89 17.09
CA GLU A 122 -13.37 5.40 15.77
C GLU A 122 -14.17 4.09 15.92
N LEU A 123 -15.39 4.09 15.40
CA LEU A 123 -16.28 2.94 15.42
C LEU A 123 -15.78 1.85 14.47
N ILE A 124 -15.82 0.59 14.90
CA ILE A 124 -15.62 -0.57 14.02
C ILE A 124 -16.97 -1.01 13.45
N PRO A 125 -17.24 -0.83 12.14
CA PRO A 125 -18.51 -1.25 11.54
C PRO A 125 -18.65 -2.78 11.51
N PRO A 126 -19.88 -3.32 11.37
CA PRO A 126 -20.09 -4.75 11.15
C PRO A 126 -19.46 -5.21 9.82
N PRO A 127 -18.92 -6.44 9.76
CA PRO A 127 -18.25 -6.94 8.56
C PRO A 127 -19.24 -7.35 7.47
N VAL A 128 -18.85 -7.11 6.22
CA VAL A 128 -19.58 -7.56 5.03
C VAL A 128 -18.77 -8.65 4.31
N PRO A 129 -19.35 -9.84 4.04
CA PRO A 129 -18.66 -10.90 3.31
C PRO A 129 -18.54 -10.56 1.82
N ILE A 130 -17.51 -11.12 1.18
CA ILE A 130 -17.40 -11.15 -0.28
C ILE A 130 -18.08 -12.43 -0.77
N ASP A 131 -19.07 -12.30 -1.64
CA ASP A 131 -19.86 -13.44 -2.13
C ASP A 131 -19.09 -14.23 -3.19
N ASP A 132 -18.51 -13.53 -4.15
CA ASP A 132 -17.78 -14.12 -5.27
C ASP A 132 -16.65 -13.20 -5.75
N ILE A 133 -15.60 -13.81 -6.29
CA ILE A 133 -14.51 -13.10 -6.97
C ILE A 133 -14.14 -13.83 -8.26
N ARG A 134 -13.89 -13.04 -9.31
CA ARG A 134 -13.41 -13.54 -10.61
C ARG A 134 -12.21 -12.74 -11.08
N VAL A 135 -11.37 -13.37 -11.89
CA VAL A 135 -10.18 -12.74 -12.48
C VAL A 135 -10.44 -12.49 -13.96
N THR A 136 -10.12 -11.29 -14.44
CA THR A 136 -10.03 -10.97 -15.86
C THR A 136 -8.63 -10.48 -16.18
N PHE A 137 -8.18 -10.69 -17.43
CA PHE A 137 -6.86 -10.25 -17.89
C PHE A 137 -6.99 -9.25 -19.03
N GLU A 138 -6.14 -8.23 -19.01
CA GLU A 138 -6.01 -7.24 -20.08
C GLU A 138 -4.53 -6.97 -20.36
N GLN A 139 -4.11 -7.07 -21.63
CA GLN A 139 -2.71 -6.83 -22.05
C GLN A 139 -2.30 -5.36 -21.91
N GLU A 140 -3.25 -4.44 -22.07
CA GLU A 140 -3.08 -2.99 -21.97
C GLU A 140 -4.03 -2.42 -20.90
N ALA A 141 -3.97 -2.95 -19.68
CA ALA A 141 -4.93 -2.63 -18.62
C ALA A 141 -4.91 -1.15 -18.19
N TYR A 142 -3.74 -0.52 -18.18
CA TYR A 142 -3.57 0.92 -17.92
C TYR A 142 -2.23 1.44 -18.44
N PHE A 143 -2.12 2.75 -18.64
CA PHE A 143 -0.86 3.41 -18.96
C PHE A 143 -0.15 3.85 -17.67
N SER A 144 1.09 3.43 -17.48
CA SER A 144 1.92 3.84 -16.33
C SER A 144 2.85 4.97 -16.74
N SER A 145 2.61 6.19 -16.27
CA SER A 145 3.47 7.35 -16.55
C SER A 145 4.90 7.15 -16.05
N SER A 146 5.10 6.46 -14.93
CA SER A 146 6.44 6.15 -14.39
C SER A 146 7.23 5.17 -15.26
N ARG A 147 6.53 4.31 -16.01
CA ARG A 147 7.15 3.29 -16.88
C ARG A 147 7.08 3.65 -18.36
N ASP A 148 6.36 4.72 -18.70
CA ASP A 148 6.09 5.21 -20.05
C ASP A 148 5.57 4.13 -21.01
N ARG A 149 4.65 3.29 -20.53
CA ARG A 149 4.05 2.20 -21.32
C ARG A 149 2.74 1.69 -20.75
N PHE A 150 1.98 0.99 -21.58
CA PHE A 150 0.86 0.16 -21.13
C PHE A 150 1.36 -1.04 -20.32
N VAL A 151 0.64 -1.34 -19.25
CA VAL A 151 0.94 -2.41 -18.30
C VAL A 151 -0.13 -3.50 -18.42
N PRO A 152 0.27 -4.77 -18.69
CA PRO A 152 -0.65 -5.90 -18.61
C PRO A 152 -0.99 -6.20 -17.16
N ALA A 153 -2.25 -6.48 -16.87
CA ALA A 153 -2.68 -6.76 -15.50
C ALA A 153 -3.88 -7.71 -15.43
N PHE A 154 -3.98 -8.37 -14.28
CA PHE A 154 -5.17 -9.10 -13.84
C PHE A 154 -6.04 -8.18 -12.99
N THR A 155 -7.33 -8.08 -13.32
CA THR A 155 -8.31 -7.37 -12.49
C THR A 155 -9.14 -8.38 -11.72
N LEU A 156 -9.20 -8.22 -10.39
CA LEU A 156 -10.15 -8.97 -9.55
C LEU A 156 -11.47 -8.22 -9.52
N LEU A 157 -12.54 -8.90 -9.91
CA LEU A 157 -13.90 -8.37 -9.90
C LEU A 157 -14.67 -9.07 -8.79
N ALA A 158 -15.22 -8.30 -7.87
CA ALA A 158 -15.92 -8.80 -6.68
C ALA A 158 -17.43 -8.56 -6.76
N ASN A 159 -18.19 -9.52 -6.21
CA ASN A 159 -19.60 -9.36 -5.88
C ASN A 159 -19.75 -9.41 -4.36
N PHE A 160 -20.55 -8.50 -3.80
CA PHE A 160 -20.87 -8.50 -2.37
C PHE A 160 -22.19 -7.77 -2.11
N GLN A 161 -22.78 -8.04 -0.95
CA GLN A 161 -24.04 -7.44 -0.52
C GLN A 161 -23.86 -6.70 0.82
N GLY A 162 -23.98 -5.38 0.77
CA GLY A 162 -24.04 -4.52 1.95
C GLY A 162 -25.44 -4.50 2.61
N PRO A 163 -25.54 -4.05 3.87
CA PRO A 163 -26.84 -3.82 4.51
C PRO A 163 -27.54 -2.59 3.91
N SER A 164 -28.82 -2.70 3.55
CA SER A 164 -29.57 -1.64 2.85
C SER A 164 -30.22 -0.58 3.75
N THR A 165 -29.93 -0.58 5.05
CA THR A 165 -30.64 0.26 6.03
C THR A 165 -29.97 1.60 6.33
N GLN A 166 -28.71 1.78 5.92
CA GLN A 166 -27.91 2.97 6.18
C GLN A 166 -26.80 3.09 5.13
N ASP A 167 -26.22 4.29 5.01
CA ASP A 167 -25.03 4.50 4.18
C ASP A 167 -23.82 3.77 4.78
N ASN A 168 -23.18 2.93 3.99
CA ASN A 168 -21.98 2.18 4.33
C ASN A 168 -20.87 2.45 3.31
N PHE A 169 -19.65 2.25 3.81
CA PHE A 169 -18.43 2.60 3.11
C PHE A 169 -17.46 1.44 3.17
N TYR A 170 -16.77 1.22 2.07
CA TYR A 170 -15.94 0.05 1.89
C TYR A 170 -14.62 0.42 1.23
N GLN A 171 -13.58 -0.31 1.60
CA GLN A 171 -12.26 -0.23 0.97
C GLN A 171 -11.78 -1.63 0.61
N PHE A 172 -11.37 -1.79 -0.65
CA PHE A 172 -10.69 -3.00 -1.10
C PHE A 172 -9.17 -2.85 -0.98
N THR A 173 -8.58 -3.87 -0.37
CA THR A 173 -7.13 -4.08 -0.33
C THR A 173 -6.84 -5.52 -0.74
N TYR A 174 -5.63 -5.82 -1.17
CA TYR A 174 -5.30 -7.18 -1.55
C TYR A 174 -3.86 -7.53 -1.24
N ARG A 175 -3.61 -8.83 -1.12
CA ARG A 175 -2.27 -9.40 -0.99
C ARG A 175 -2.15 -10.61 -1.90
N THR A 176 -0.95 -10.84 -2.41
CA THR A 176 -0.68 -11.96 -3.31
C THR A 176 0.48 -12.81 -2.83
N TRP A 177 0.44 -14.09 -3.23
CA TRP A 177 1.53 -15.03 -3.06
C TRP A 177 1.90 -15.63 -4.41
N SER A 178 3.19 -15.71 -4.67
CA SER A 178 3.74 -16.48 -5.79
C SER A 178 4.91 -17.32 -5.31
N GLN A 179 5.01 -18.55 -5.80
CA GLN A 179 6.11 -19.42 -5.43
C GLN A 179 7.39 -18.97 -6.13
N ILE A 180 8.48 -18.85 -5.37
CA ILE A 180 9.80 -18.49 -5.88
C ILE A 180 10.78 -19.65 -5.68
N SER A 181 11.72 -19.79 -6.61
CA SER A 181 12.76 -20.82 -6.56
C SER A 181 14.13 -20.28 -6.14
N ILE A 182 14.32 -18.96 -6.17
CA ILE A 182 15.58 -18.28 -5.81
C ILE A 182 15.36 -17.49 -4.52
N CYS A 183 16.19 -17.77 -3.50
CA CYS A 183 16.07 -17.15 -2.18
C CYS A 183 17.21 -16.18 -1.86
N ALA A 184 18.34 -16.25 -2.59
CA ALA A 184 19.38 -15.24 -2.51
C ALA A 184 19.96 -14.94 -3.88
N THR A 185 20.24 -13.65 -4.13
CA THR A 185 21.00 -13.16 -5.28
C THR A 185 22.16 -12.33 -4.74
N CYS A 186 23.38 -12.73 -5.05
CA CYS A 186 24.59 -12.05 -4.62
C CYS A 186 25.28 -11.37 -5.80
N TYR A 187 25.33 -10.04 -5.80
CA TYR A 187 26.02 -9.25 -6.82
C TYR A 187 27.51 -9.15 -6.53
N ASN A 188 28.37 -9.43 -7.51
CA ASN A 188 29.84 -9.43 -7.36
C ASN A 188 30.36 -10.20 -6.11
N SER A 189 29.61 -11.19 -5.64
CA SER A 189 29.82 -11.90 -4.37
C SER A 189 29.24 -13.30 -4.43
N VAL A 190 29.59 -14.15 -3.47
CA VAL A 190 29.04 -15.51 -3.30
C VAL A 190 28.28 -15.62 -1.98
N TYR A 191 27.29 -16.49 -1.93
CA TYR A 191 26.50 -16.74 -0.73
C TYR A 191 27.20 -17.74 0.19
N ARG A 192 27.54 -17.34 1.41
CA ARG A 192 28.15 -18.18 2.45
C ARG A 192 27.63 -17.77 3.82
N ASN A 193 27.32 -18.76 4.67
CA ASN A 193 26.91 -18.54 6.06
C ASN A 193 25.80 -17.48 6.24
N GLY A 194 24.79 -17.48 5.37
CA GLY A 194 23.68 -16.54 5.46
C GLY A 194 23.89 -15.18 4.77
N GLN A 195 25.08 -14.92 4.21
CA GLN A 195 25.44 -13.58 3.71
C GLN A 195 26.13 -13.63 2.35
N CYS A 196 26.00 -12.54 1.59
CA CYS A 196 26.75 -12.33 0.36
C CYS A 196 28.16 -11.80 0.69
N VAL A 197 29.18 -12.60 0.44
CA VAL A 197 30.58 -12.28 0.73
C VAL A 197 31.40 -12.14 -0.55
N LYS A 198 32.18 -11.07 -0.66
CA LYS A 198 33.08 -10.87 -1.80
C LYS A 198 34.27 -11.82 -1.68
N THR A 199 34.60 -12.49 -2.78
CA THR A 199 35.75 -13.38 -2.89
C THR A 199 36.54 -13.06 -4.15
N PRO A 200 37.83 -13.44 -4.24
CA PRO A 200 38.59 -13.28 -5.49
C PRO A 200 37.92 -13.95 -6.69
N SER A 201 37.25 -15.09 -6.48
CA SER A 201 36.52 -15.83 -7.51
C SER A 201 35.19 -15.19 -7.93
N SER A 202 34.64 -14.26 -7.14
CA SER A 202 33.40 -13.54 -7.48
C SER A 202 33.66 -12.19 -8.15
N SER A 203 34.93 -11.84 -8.36
CA SER A 203 35.31 -10.59 -9.03
C SER A 203 35.03 -10.68 -10.53
N GLY A 204 34.22 -9.75 -11.05
CA GLY A 204 33.87 -9.69 -12.48
C GLY A 204 32.66 -10.52 -12.89
N VAL A 205 31.96 -11.14 -11.93
CA VAL A 205 30.65 -11.77 -12.14
C VAL A 205 29.56 -10.80 -11.71
N ASP A 206 28.58 -10.54 -12.59
CA ASP A 206 27.47 -9.64 -12.27
C ASP A 206 26.70 -10.11 -11.04
N ARG A 207 26.19 -11.35 -11.08
CA ARG A 207 25.45 -11.97 -9.97
C ARG A 207 25.51 -13.50 -9.96
N TYR A 208 25.30 -14.07 -8.79
CA TYR A 208 24.94 -15.47 -8.60
C TYR A 208 23.59 -15.60 -7.88
N ASP A 209 22.78 -16.55 -8.32
CA ASP A 209 21.49 -16.91 -7.76
C ASP A 209 21.57 -18.25 -7.03
N TYR A 210 20.92 -18.32 -5.88
CA TYR A 210 20.93 -19.48 -5.00
C TYR A 210 19.50 -19.95 -4.76
N SER A 211 19.28 -21.23 -5.06
CA SER A 211 17.96 -21.85 -4.89
C SER A 211 17.51 -21.83 -3.44
N CYS A 212 16.20 -21.77 -3.24
CA CYS A 212 15.59 -21.92 -1.93
C CYS A 212 15.85 -23.33 -1.36
N SER A 213 16.21 -23.41 -0.08
CA SER A 213 16.40 -24.68 0.63
C SER A 213 15.08 -25.37 0.99
N GLU A 214 13.98 -24.61 0.98
CA GLU A 214 12.62 -25.01 1.34
C GLU A 214 11.63 -24.39 0.34
N PRO A 215 10.37 -24.86 0.26
CA PRO A 215 9.32 -24.13 -0.46
C PRO A 215 9.24 -22.68 0.02
N CYS A 216 9.12 -21.74 -0.91
CA CYS A 216 9.14 -20.32 -0.60
C CYS A 216 8.09 -19.57 -1.42
N TRP A 217 7.27 -18.78 -0.73
CA TRP A 217 6.27 -17.92 -1.35
C TRP A 217 6.66 -16.46 -1.13
N ALA A 218 6.88 -15.73 -2.22
CA ALA A 218 6.98 -14.29 -2.19
C ALA A 218 5.60 -13.69 -1.93
N ILE A 219 5.54 -12.74 -1.02
CA ILE A 219 4.34 -12.01 -0.61
C ILE A 219 4.42 -10.61 -1.19
N SER A 220 3.38 -10.16 -1.88
CA SER A 220 3.25 -8.76 -2.29
C SER A 220 1.96 -8.19 -1.75
N ASN A 221 2.05 -7.10 -0.99
CA ASN A 221 0.90 -6.31 -0.58
C ASN A 221 0.58 -5.33 -1.72
N GLY A 222 -0.67 -5.29 -2.14
CA GLY A 222 -1.16 -4.29 -3.06
C GLY A 222 -1.55 -3.01 -2.32
N ASP A 223 -1.49 -1.89 -3.02
CA ASP A 223 -2.10 -0.65 -2.54
C ASP A 223 -3.62 -0.81 -2.43
N ALA A 224 -4.26 0.03 -1.61
CA ALA A 224 -5.71 0.13 -1.62
C ALA A 224 -6.18 0.49 -3.04
N PHE A 225 -7.15 -0.27 -3.56
CA PHE A 225 -7.47 -0.21 -4.99
C PHE A 225 -8.80 0.48 -5.29
N ALA A 226 -9.80 0.28 -4.44
CA ALA A 226 -11.13 0.85 -4.67
C ALA A 226 -11.78 1.25 -3.35
N LEU A 227 -12.28 2.48 -3.31
CA LEU A 227 -13.21 2.99 -2.32
C LEU A 227 -14.61 2.99 -2.93
N VAL A 228 -15.56 2.37 -2.24
CA VAL A 228 -16.96 2.31 -2.71
C VAL A 228 -17.92 2.61 -1.56
N SER A 229 -19.04 3.24 -1.88
CA SER A 229 -20.14 3.49 -0.95
C SER A 229 -21.48 3.06 -1.55
N ASP A 230 -22.44 2.76 -0.70
CA ASP A 230 -23.82 2.47 -1.10
C ASP A 230 -24.78 3.66 -0.92
N GLU A 231 -24.24 4.87 -0.66
CA GLU A 231 -25.02 6.12 -0.55
C GLU A 231 -25.92 6.37 -1.78
N LEU A 232 -25.46 5.94 -2.96
CA LEU A 232 -26.18 6.02 -4.22
C LEU A 232 -26.70 4.66 -4.71
N ASN A 233 -26.64 3.63 -3.86
CA ASN A 233 -27.01 2.25 -4.16
C ASN A 233 -27.94 1.67 -3.08
N PRO A 234 -29.24 2.03 -3.07
CA PRO A 234 -30.15 1.74 -1.95
C PRO A 234 -30.41 0.26 -1.68
N ASP A 235 -30.15 -0.63 -2.65
CA ASP A 235 -30.29 -2.07 -2.47
C ASP A 235 -29.04 -2.70 -1.84
N GLY A 236 -27.93 -1.97 -1.75
CA GLY A 236 -26.65 -2.42 -1.20
C GLY A 236 -25.96 -3.50 -2.04
N THR A 237 -26.42 -3.74 -3.28
CA THR A 237 -25.91 -4.83 -4.13
C THR A 237 -24.74 -4.34 -4.96
N PHE A 238 -23.59 -4.98 -4.83
CA PHE A 238 -22.42 -4.68 -5.66
C PHE A 238 -22.08 -5.86 -6.55
N SER A 239 -22.05 -5.62 -7.86
CA SER A 239 -21.77 -6.65 -8.87
C SER A 239 -20.59 -6.25 -9.75
N SER A 240 -19.62 -7.15 -9.88
CA SER A 240 -18.42 -7.01 -10.70
C SER A 240 -17.63 -5.73 -10.43
N VAL A 241 -17.50 -5.34 -9.16
CA VAL A 241 -16.67 -4.20 -8.75
C VAL A 241 -15.20 -4.52 -9.02
N PRO A 242 -14.47 -3.70 -9.79
CA PRO A 242 -13.02 -3.76 -9.85
C PRO A 242 -12.44 -3.52 -8.47
N ALA A 243 -11.97 -4.59 -7.84
CA ALA A 243 -11.59 -4.60 -6.43
C ALA A 243 -10.07 -4.74 -6.22
N ALA A 244 -9.35 -5.21 -7.24
CA ALA A 244 -7.89 -5.15 -7.27
C ALA A 244 -7.40 -5.16 -8.72
N ARG A 245 -6.23 -4.57 -8.95
CA ARG A 245 -5.45 -4.73 -10.19
C ARG A 245 -4.05 -5.20 -9.85
N ILE A 246 -3.64 -6.31 -10.44
CA ILE A 246 -2.38 -6.98 -10.18
C ILE A 246 -1.59 -7.02 -11.49
N ASP A 247 -0.47 -6.30 -11.55
CA ASP A 247 0.41 -6.29 -12.72
C ASP A 247 0.82 -7.73 -13.11
N PHE A 248 0.74 -8.06 -14.39
CA PHE A 248 1.18 -9.35 -14.90
C PHE A 248 2.70 -9.40 -14.97
N VAL A 249 3.29 -9.92 -13.90
CA VAL A 249 4.73 -10.16 -13.75
C VAL A 249 4.96 -11.64 -13.47
N GLY A 250 5.98 -12.24 -14.09
CA GLY A 250 6.39 -13.63 -13.82
C GLY A 250 5.44 -14.69 -14.38
N SER A 251 5.60 -15.94 -13.93
CA SER A 251 4.91 -17.12 -14.46
C SER A 251 4.40 -18.05 -13.35
N GLY A 252 3.56 -19.01 -13.70
CA GLY A 252 3.00 -20.01 -12.78
C GLY A 252 1.87 -19.49 -11.90
N LYS A 253 1.57 -20.26 -10.84
CA LYS A 253 0.47 -19.99 -9.91
C LYS A 253 0.62 -18.65 -9.19
N LEU A 254 -0.48 -17.94 -9.06
CA LEU A 254 -0.63 -16.72 -8.27
C LEU A 254 -1.89 -16.87 -7.41
N LEU A 255 -1.73 -16.75 -6.10
CA LEU A 255 -2.83 -16.71 -5.15
C LEU A 255 -3.06 -15.25 -4.77
N ALA A 256 -4.28 -14.76 -4.91
CA ALA A 256 -4.68 -13.46 -4.37
C ALA A 256 -5.66 -13.64 -3.22
N GLU A 257 -5.46 -12.88 -2.16
CA GLU A 257 -6.40 -12.66 -1.07
C GLU A 257 -6.93 -11.24 -1.21
N LEU A 258 -8.20 -11.13 -1.60
CA LEU A 258 -8.93 -9.87 -1.60
C LEU A 258 -9.51 -9.66 -0.21
N GLN A 259 -9.34 -8.46 0.33
CA GLN A 259 -9.87 -8.04 1.62
C GLN A 259 -10.88 -6.91 1.41
N LEU A 260 -12.11 -7.13 1.85
CA LEU A 260 -13.14 -6.10 1.93
C LEU A 260 -13.15 -5.55 3.35
N ARG A 261 -12.78 -4.28 3.49
CA ARG A 261 -12.84 -3.55 4.76
C ARG A 261 -14.12 -2.73 4.80
N THR A 262 -14.95 -2.93 5.83
CA THR A 262 -16.05 -2.00 6.13
C THR A 262 -15.52 -0.91 7.05
N ILE A 263 -15.65 0.35 6.62
CA ILE A 263 -15.05 1.53 7.26
C ILE A 263 -16.13 2.57 7.58
N THR A 264 -15.78 3.55 8.41
CA THR A 264 -16.67 4.68 8.70
C THR A 264 -16.69 5.69 7.54
N ARG A 265 -17.70 6.58 7.54
CA ARG A 265 -17.74 7.74 6.64
C ARG A 265 -16.49 8.62 6.76
N LYS A 266 -16.02 8.86 7.98
CA LYS A 266 -14.82 9.70 8.23
C LYS A 266 -13.58 9.07 7.59
N ALA A 267 -13.39 7.77 7.77
CA ALA A 267 -12.30 7.03 7.16
C ALA A 267 -12.39 7.05 5.62
N HIS A 268 -13.60 6.85 5.06
CA HIS A 268 -13.79 6.92 3.61
C HIS A 268 -13.43 8.30 3.06
N GLN A 269 -13.91 9.38 3.69
CA GLN A 269 -13.58 10.75 3.29
C GLN A 269 -12.06 11.02 3.35
N TYR A 270 -11.39 10.55 4.41
CA TYR A 270 -9.94 10.67 4.54
C TYR A 270 -9.22 9.94 3.39
N PHE A 271 -9.60 8.69 3.09
CA PHE A 271 -8.97 7.92 2.03
C PHE A 271 -9.29 8.46 0.63
N THR A 272 -10.47 9.02 0.39
CA THR A 272 -10.79 9.71 -0.88
C THR A 272 -9.86 10.90 -1.10
N VAL A 273 -9.63 11.73 -0.07
CA VAL A 273 -8.67 12.85 -0.20
C VAL A 273 -7.26 12.32 -0.46
N LEU A 274 -6.86 11.23 0.20
CA LEU A 274 -5.55 10.62 -0.05
C LEU A 274 -5.41 10.09 -1.49
N GLU A 275 -6.42 9.40 -2.00
CA GLU A 275 -6.50 8.93 -3.39
C GLU A 275 -6.41 10.11 -4.38
N ASP A 276 -7.21 11.16 -4.18
CA ASP A 276 -7.20 12.38 -4.98
C ASP A 276 -5.83 13.08 -4.99
N LEU A 277 -5.10 13.09 -3.86
CA LEU A 277 -3.75 13.67 -3.79
C LEU A 277 -2.72 12.83 -4.57
N THR A 278 -2.89 11.51 -4.59
CA THR A 278 -1.98 10.61 -5.30
C THR A 278 -2.25 10.57 -6.81
N GLU A 279 -3.52 10.55 -7.22
CA GLU A 279 -3.94 10.45 -8.62
C GLU A 279 -4.13 11.82 -9.30
N GLY A 280 -4.63 12.80 -8.55
CA GLY A 280 -5.02 14.12 -9.05
C GLY A 280 -3.86 15.06 -9.36
N SER A 281 -2.60 14.69 -9.09
CA SER A 281 -1.44 15.53 -9.42
C SER A 281 -1.08 15.57 -10.92
N ALA A 282 -1.83 14.87 -11.79
CA ALA A 282 -1.44 14.62 -13.17
C ALA A 282 -2.24 15.36 -14.28
N GLY A 283 -2.93 16.48 -14.00
CA GLY A 283 -3.75 17.18 -15.01
C GLY A 283 -3.75 18.71 -14.94
N LEU A 284 -3.95 19.37 -16.09
CA LEU A 284 -4.09 20.84 -16.21
C LEU A 284 -5.28 21.44 -15.44
N ASN A 285 -6.26 20.60 -15.08
CA ASN A 285 -7.47 20.98 -14.33
C ASN A 285 -7.60 20.19 -13.02
N ALA A 286 -6.48 19.76 -12.43
CA ALA A 286 -6.49 19.13 -11.12
C ALA A 286 -7.20 20.03 -10.10
N PRO A 287 -8.18 19.53 -9.32
CA PRO A 287 -8.75 20.31 -8.23
C PRO A 287 -7.63 20.71 -7.26
N LEU A 288 -7.75 21.90 -6.65
CA LEU A 288 -6.80 22.29 -5.61
C LEU A 288 -6.85 21.24 -4.49
N PRO A 289 -5.69 20.72 -4.06
CA PRO A 289 -5.64 19.67 -3.06
C PRO A 289 -6.34 20.12 -1.78
N ALA A 290 -7.32 19.33 -1.32
CA ALA A 290 -7.98 19.57 -0.05
C ALA A 290 -6.99 19.29 1.11
N PRO A 291 -7.07 20.02 2.23
CA PRO A 291 -6.29 19.70 3.42
C PRO A 291 -6.64 18.29 3.92
N LEU A 292 -5.61 17.45 4.08
CA LEU A 292 -5.72 16.10 4.64
C LEU A 292 -5.87 16.18 6.17
N TYR A 293 -7.09 16.40 6.65
CA TYR A 293 -7.38 16.41 8.08
C TYR A 293 -7.48 14.97 8.62
N GLY A 294 -6.55 14.64 9.52
CA GLY A 294 -6.55 13.40 10.27
C GLY A 294 -7.56 13.37 11.42
N ASN A 295 -7.50 12.30 12.22
CA ASN A 295 -8.24 12.21 13.49
C ASN A 295 -7.33 12.21 14.72
N LEU A 296 -6.07 12.67 14.59
CA LEU A 296 -5.07 12.65 15.67
C LEU A 296 -4.74 14.06 16.16
N THR A 297 -4.53 14.19 17.47
CA THR A 297 -4.16 15.46 18.11
C THR A 297 -3.11 15.23 19.20
N ASP A 298 -2.15 16.16 19.33
CA ASP A 298 -1.26 16.22 20.49
C ASP A 298 -2.03 16.81 21.69
N LYS A 299 -2.09 16.06 22.79
CA LYS A 299 -2.70 16.43 24.06
C LYS A 299 -1.69 16.99 25.07
N SER A 300 -0.41 17.03 24.71
CA SER A 300 0.63 17.65 25.53
C SER A 300 0.70 19.17 25.30
N GLU A 301 1.46 19.86 26.15
CA GLU A 301 1.71 21.31 26.01
C GLU A 301 2.59 21.65 24.78
N LEU A 302 3.18 20.65 24.11
CA LEU A 302 4.07 20.84 22.97
C LEU A 302 3.31 21.25 21.70
N ASN A 303 2.01 20.91 21.60
CA ASN A 303 1.15 21.21 20.46
C ASN A 303 1.78 20.81 19.11
N THR A 304 2.43 19.64 19.09
CA THR A 304 3.10 19.10 17.91
C THR A 304 2.07 18.86 16.80
N PRO A 305 2.28 19.37 15.56
CA PRO A 305 1.39 19.06 14.47
C PRO A 305 1.39 17.55 14.18
N VAL A 306 0.21 16.96 14.06
CA VAL A 306 0.03 15.54 13.74
C VAL A 306 -0.83 15.39 12.48
N LEU A 307 -0.33 14.60 11.54
CA LEU A 307 -1.02 14.18 10.34
C LEU A 307 -1.29 12.67 10.41
N GLY A 308 -2.17 12.19 9.53
CA GLY A 308 -2.51 10.77 9.43
C GLY A 308 -3.84 10.43 10.07
N PHE A 309 -4.23 9.16 10.01
CA PHE A 309 -5.55 8.70 10.46
C PHE A 309 -5.47 7.31 11.07
N ILE A 310 -6.21 7.09 12.15
CA ILE A 310 -6.45 5.78 12.75
C ILE A 310 -7.85 5.32 12.37
N SER A 311 -7.92 4.26 11.55
CA SER A 311 -9.19 3.70 11.10
C SER A 311 -9.61 2.47 11.91
N GLY A 312 -10.84 2.47 12.38
CA GLY A 312 -11.54 1.29 12.89
C GLY A 312 -12.26 0.61 11.74
N SER A 313 -11.98 -0.68 11.52
CA SER A 313 -12.57 -1.40 10.39
C SER A 313 -12.81 -2.86 10.73
N SER A 314 -13.76 -3.47 10.04
CA SER A 314 -13.92 -4.92 10.05
C SER A 314 -13.62 -5.49 8.68
N VAL A 315 -13.06 -6.70 8.66
CA VAL A 315 -12.52 -7.30 7.45
C VAL A 315 -13.08 -8.70 7.21
N ARG A 316 -13.41 -8.96 5.95
CA ARG A 316 -13.62 -10.29 5.38
C ARG A 316 -12.75 -10.48 4.17
N THR A 317 -12.27 -11.71 4.00
CA THR A 317 -11.36 -12.06 2.92
C THR A 317 -11.96 -13.12 2.01
N ARG A 318 -11.54 -13.09 0.74
CA ARG A 318 -11.82 -14.13 -0.24
C ARG A 318 -10.57 -14.38 -1.07
N ARG A 319 -10.25 -15.65 -1.30
CA ARG A 319 -9.05 -16.06 -2.03
C ARG A 319 -9.38 -16.68 -3.37
N ILE A 320 -8.55 -16.40 -4.37
CA ILE A 320 -8.60 -17.02 -5.69
C ILE A 320 -7.19 -17.36 -6.14
N LEU A 321 -7.03 -18.58 -6.63
CA LEU A 321 -5.79 -19.10 -7.19
C LEU A 321 -5.98 -19.27 -8.70
N TRP A 322 -5.04 -18.77 -9.50
CA TRP A 322 -5.00 -19.05 -10.93
C TRP A 322 -3.57 -19.28 -11.40
N ASN A 323 -3.43 -19.87 -12.58
CA ASN A 323 -2.14 -19.96 -13.24
C ASN A 323 -1.99 -18.80 -14.23
N ARG A 324 -0.94 -17.98 -14.08
CA ARG A 324 -0.67 -16.89 -15.02
C ARG A 324 -0.33 -17.41 -16.42
N ASP A 325 0.21 -18.62 -16.52
CA ASP A 325 0.59 -19.25 -17.78
C ASP A 325 -0.62 -19.74 -18.61
N SER A 326 -1.83 -19.72 -18.04
CA SER A 326 -3.05 -20.06 -18.79
C SER A 326 -3.64 -18.86 -19.55
N THR A 327 -3.04 -17.68 -19.42
CA THR A 327 -3.46 -16.45 -20.07
C THR A 327 -2.81 -16.31 -21.45
N ASP A 328 -3.53 -15.71 -22.39
CA ASP A 328 -3.12 -15.52 -23.80
C ASP A 328 -2.31 -14.23 -24.05
N GLY A 329 -1.68 -13.67 -23.01
CA GLY A 329 -0.88 -12.44 -23.07
C GLY A 329 0.56 -12.61 -22.59
N GLU A 330 1.31 -11.52 -22.68
CA GLU A 330 2.72 -11.45 -22.30
C GLU A 330 2.92 -10.64 -21.01
N PRO A 331 3.83 -11.07 -20.11
CA PRO A 331 4.11 -10.34 -18.88
C PRO A 331 4.83 -9.02 -19.16
N LEU A 332 4.77 -8.09 -18.20
CA LEU A 332 5.39 -6.76 -18.27
C LEU A 332 6.90 -6.84 -18.56
N PHE A 333 7.57 -7.85 -17.99
CA PHE A 333 8.96 -8.20 -18.26
C PHE A 333 9.20 -9.70 -18.08
N LEU A 334 10.17 -10.21 -18.84
CA LEU A 334 10.67 -11.57 -18.67
C LEU A 334 11.65 -11.62 -17.50
N ILE A 335 11.44 -12.57 -16.59
CA ILE A 335 12.40 -12.81 -15.51
C ILE A 335 13.65 -13.45 -16.13
N PRO A 336 14.84 -12.87 -15.97
CA PRO A 336 16.07 -13.45 -16.51
C PRO A 336 16.32 -14.82 -15.89
N PRO A 337 16.88 -15.78 -16.64
CA PRO A 337 17.18 -17.10 -16.10
C PRO A 337 18.15 -16.97 -14.91
N PRO A 338 18.04 -17.86 -13.90
CA PRO A 338 18.97 -17.87 -12.78
C PRO A 338 20.42 -18.12 -13.23
N VAL A 339 21.36 -17.41 -12.61
CA VAL A 339 22.81 -17.57 -12.84
C VAL A 339 23.42 -18.33 -11.66
N TYR A 340 23.60 -19.64 -11.77
CA TYR A 340 24.12 -20.45 -10.68
C TYR A 340 25.66 -20.37 -10.54
N GLU A 341 26.16 -20.47 -9.31
CA GLU A 341 27.60 -20.50 -9.00
C GLU A 341 28.26 -21.81 -9.54
N PRO A 342 29.27 -21.73 -10.44
CA PRO A 342 29.83 -22.90 -11.12
C PRO A 342 30.93 -23.59 -10.30
N VAL A 343 30.62 -24.07 -9.09
CA VAL A 343 31.63 -24.63 -8.15
C VAL A 343 31.38 -26.10 -7.81
N SER A 344 32.48 -26.83 -7.58
CA SER A 344 32.50 -28.18 -7.00
C SER A 344 33.26 -28.15 -5.66
N PRO A 345 32.65 -28.56 -4.54
CA PRO A 345 31.30 -29.11 -4.41
C PRO A 345 30.19 -28.09 -4.71
N ALA A 346 28.96 -28.58 -4.90
CA ALA A 346 27.81 -27.75 -5.25
C ALA A 346 27.63 -26.57 -4.26
N PRO A 347 27.26 -25.39 -4.76
CA PRO A 347 27.02 -24.22 -3.92
C PRO A 347 25.88 -24.46 -2.92
N PRO A 348 25.87 -23.74 -1.79
CA PRO A 348 24.80 -23.86 -0.80
C PRO A 348 23.45 -23.33 -1.33
N SER A 349 22.34 -23.82 -0.79
CA SER A 349 21.02 -23.19 -0.94
C SER A 349 20.82 -22.07 0.08
N ALA A 350 19.86 -21.18 -0.16
CA ALA A 350 19.48 -20.10 0.74
C ALA A 350 18.12 -20.38 1.42
N PRO A 351 17.95 -20.04 2.72
CA PRO A 351 16.68 -20.17 3.41
C PRO A 351 15.64 -19.17 2.88
N CYS A 352 14.36 -19.50 3.05
CA CYS A 352 13.25 -18.60 2.71
C CYS A 352 13.03 -17.56 3.81
N ASP A 353 13.99 -16.65 3.98
CA ASP A 353 13.96 -15.64 5.03
C ASP A 353 13.73 -14.23 4.46
N GLY A 354 12.88 -13.45 5.12
CA GLY A 354 12.69 -12.02 4.82
C GLY A 354 11.26 -11.53 5.06
N PRO A 355 11.03 -10.21 5.07
CA PRO A 355 9.74 -9.61 5.44
C PRO A 355 8.62 -9.90 4.42
N ASN A 356 8.98 -10.11 3.15
CA ASN A 356 8.04 -10.30 2.04
C ASN A 356 8.07 -11.73 1.49
N ARG A 357 8.37 -12.72 2.33
CA ARG A 357 8.35 -14.13 1.94
C ARG A 357 8.09 -15.03 3.14
N THR A 358 7.64 -16.26 2.87
CA THR A 358 7.39 -17.26 3.91
C THR A 358 7.64 -18.67 3.37
N ASN A 359 8.12 -19.57 4.23
CA ASN A 359 8.19 -21.01 3.95
C ASN A 359 6.92 -21.76 4.38
N GLN A 360 5.93 -21.06 4.94
CA GLN A 360 4.63 -21.63 5.23
C GLN A 360 3.71 -21.50 4.03
N GLU A 361 3.14 -22.62 3.61
CA GLU A 361 2.19 -22.65 2.50
C GLU A 361 0.98 -21.75 2.81
N PRO A 362 0.65 -20.78 1.92
CA PRO A 362 -0.48 -19.90 2.17
C PRO A 362 -1.80 -20.66 2.05
N ALA A 363 -2.74 -20.37 2.94
CA ALA A 363 -4.07 -20.99 2.91
C ALA A 363 -4.75 -20.75 1.54
N GLY A 364 -5.16 -21.83 0.87
CA GLY A 364 -5.76 -21.78 -0.46
C GLY A 364 -4.80 -22.05 -1.63
N TRP A 365 -3.51 -22.31 -1.39
CA TRP A 365 -2.52 -22.59 -2.46
C TRP A 365 -2.79 -23.88 -3.26
N ASN A 366 -3.39 -24.88 -2.62
CA ASN A 366 -3.71 -26.19 -3.19
C ASN A 366 -5.22 -26.51 -3.12
N ALA A 367 -6.06 -25.50 -2.95
CA ALA A 367 -7.51 -25.63 -2.79
C ALA A 367 -8.23 -25.96 -4.11
#